data_AF-A0A656JZA4-F1
#
_entry.id   AF-A0A656JZA4-F1
#
_cell.length_a   1.000
_cell.length_b   1.000
_cell.length_c   1.000
_cell.angle_alpha   90.00
_cell.angle_beta   90.00
_cell.angle_gamma   90.00
#
_symmetry.space_group_name_H-M   'P 1'
#
loop_
_entity.id
_entity.type
_entity.pdbx_description
1 polymer ?
#
loop_
_entity_poly.entity_id
_entity_poly.type
_entity_poly.pdbx_seq_one_letter_code
_entity_poly.pdbx_strand_id
1 'polypeptide(L)'
;QFAMGLHGRRPEVDNPFKGKLREDLCCIMFDDLSLHTLVERYAASEALRRHDSEYFSKLIATTRNTVERRIVFHGLLEHFDRLLPIEKSIYPLNYRSVQYAHLEQEEALYGKLIMEQPISALLQVHTPEWLLENLSSFEFSID
;
A
#
# COMPACT_ATOMS: atom_id res chain seq x y z
N GLN A 1 -4.36 -10.36 14.68
CA GLN A 1 -4.91 -10.98 15.91
C GLN A 1 -3.91 -12.00 16.42
N PHE A 2 -3.56 -12.00 17.70
CA PHE A 2 -2.63 -12.99 18.26
C PHE A 2 -3.29 -14.38 18.35
N ALA A 3 -2.52 -15.46 18.12
CA ALA A 3 -3.02 -16.84 18.05
C ALA A 3 -3.87 -17.25 19.28
N MET A 4 -3.48 -16.82 20.49
CA MET A 4 -4.24 -17.13 21.71
C MET A 4 -5.59 -16.40 21.80
N GLY A 5 -5.69 -15.20 21.20
CA GLY A 5 -6.95 -14.47 21.08
C GLY A 5 -7.88 -15.11 20.04
N LEU A 6 -7.34 -15.55 18.90
CA LEU A 6 -8.09 -16.24 17.86
C LEU A 6 -8.77 -17.52 18.36
N HIS A 7 -8.13 -18.23 19.29
CA HIS A 7 -8.67 -19.45 19.90
C HIS A 7 -9.48 -19.21 21.17
N GLY A 8 -9.78 -17.95 21.53
CA GLY A 8 -10.54 -17.60 22.74
C GLY A 8 -9.85 -18.00 24.05
N ARG A 9 -8.55 -18.30 24.03
CA ARG A 9 -7.78 -18.74 25.20
C ARG A 9 -7.29 -17.56 26.04
N ARG A 10 -7.27 -16.36 25.46
CA ARG A 10 -7.03 -15.09 26.13
C ARG A 10 -7.93 -14.01 25.52
N PRO A 11 -8.22 -12.92 26.25
CA PRO A 11 -8.85 -11.75 25.68
C PRO A 11 -8.08 -11.30 24.45
N GLU A 12 -8.80 -10.86 23.42
CA GLU A 12 -8.17 -10.24 22.27
C GLU A 12 -7.48 -8.95 22.73
N VAL A 13 -6.19 -8.85 22.39
CA VAL A 13 -5.39 -7.65 22.66
C VAL A 13 -4.92 -7.09 21.34
N ASP A 14 -4.98 -5.76 21.21
CA ASP A 14 -4.45 -5.05 20.06
C ASP A 14 -2.95 -5.29 19.90
N ASN A 15 -2.47 -5.25 18.66
CA ASN A 15 -1.04 -5.28 18.40
C ASN A 15 -0.37 -4.05 19.04
N PRO A 16 0.67 -4.19 19.89
CA PRO A 16 1.30 -3.06 20.58
C PRO A 16 1.98 -2.07 19.62
N PHE A 17 2.25 -2.49 18.38
CA PHE A 17 2.84 -1.66 17.34
C PHE A 17 1.82 -1.10 16.34
N LYS A 18 0.51 -1.30 16.60
CA LYS A 18 -0.57 -0.73 15.79
C LYS A 18 -0.44 0.80 15.74
N GLY A 19 -0.49 1.35 14.53
CA GLY A 19 -0.40 2.80 14.31
C GLY A 19 1.00 3.40 14.40
N LYS A 20 2.05 2.58 14.58
CA LYS A 20 3.44 3.06 14.43
C LYS A 20 3.76 3.37 12.98
N LEU A 21 4.75 4.25 12.79
CA LEU A 21 5.29 4.59 11.48
C LEU A 21 5.99 3.38 10.85
N ARG A 22 6.00 3.32 9.51
CA ARG A 22 6.64 2.22 8.77
C ARG A 22 8.12 2.12 9.12
N GLU A 23 8.79 3.26 9.24
CA GLU A 23 10.20 3.37 9.58
C GLU A 23 10.50 2.74 10.95
N ASP A 24 9.68 3.06 11.96
CA ASP A 24 9.81 2.49 13.30
C ASP A 24 9.62 0.96 13.27
N LEU A 25 8.61 0.49 12.53
CA LEU A 25 8.32 -0.94 12.38
C LEU A 25 9.49 -1.66 11.70
N CYS A 26 10.05 -1.09 10.65
CA CYS A 26 11.19 -1.65 9.94
C CYS A 26 12.46 -1.66 10.79
N CYS A 27 12.71 -0.62 11.60
CA CYS A 27 13.80 -0.64 12.58
C CYS A 27 13.63 -1.80 13.57
N ILE A 28 12.42 -2.02 14.11
CA ILE A 28 12.17 -3.15 15.00
C ILE A 28 12.45 -4.49 14.31
N MET A 29 11.98 -4.65 13.07
CA MET A 29 12.06 -5.91 12.33
C MET A 29 13.47 -6.27 11.88
N PHE A 30 14.17 -5.32 11.25
CA PHE A 30 15.38 -5.58 10.48
C PHE A 30 16.68 -5.16 11.16
N ASP A 31 16.63 -4.33 12.21
CA ASP A 31 17.85 -3.99 12.94
C ASP A 31 18.32 -5.18 13.77
N ASP A 32 19.47 -5.77 13.45
CA ASP A 32 20.02 -6.88 14.23
C ASP A 32 20.48 -6.45 15.63
N LEU A 33 20.75 -5.17 15.85
CA LEU A 33 21.14 -4.61 17.15
C LEU A 33 19.94 -4.24 18.04
N SER A 34 18.73 -4.32 17.50
CA SER A 34 17.50 -4.02 18.24
C SER A 34 17.28 -5.00 19.40
N LEU A 35 16.99 -4.45 20.57
CA LEU A 35 16.70 -5.19 21.81
C LEU A 35 15.36 -5.95 21.78
N HIS A 36 14.60 -5.83 20.69
CA HIS A 36 13.30 -6.47 20.55
C HIS A 36 13.45 -7.99 20.34
N THR A 37 12.64 -8.72 21.11
CA THR A 37 12.50 -10.17 21.03
C THR A 37 11.92 -10.61 19.68
N LEU A 38 12.07 -11.90 19.35
CA LEU A 38 11.48 -12.47 18.13
C LEU A 38 9.95 -12.27 18.07
N VAL A 39 9.27 -12.32 19.21
CA VAL A 39 7.81 -12.12 19.29
C VAL A 39 7.44 -10.66 18.99
N GLU A 40 8.22 -9.71 19.48
CA GLU A 40 8.02 -8.28 19.19
C GLU A 40 8.30 -7.98 17.72
N ARG A 41 9.36 -8.55 17.14
CA ARG A 41 9.66 -8.45 15.71
C ARG A 41 8.52 -9.02 14.85
N TYR A 42 7.96 -10.17 15.26
CA TYR A 42 6.79 -10.75 14.61
C TYR A 42 5.56 -9.83 14.71
N ALA A 43 5.31 -9.25 15.89
CA ALA A 43 4.22 -8.30 16.06
C ALA A 43 4.42 -7.03 15.22
N ALA A 44 5.64 -6.49 15.10
CA ALA A 44 5.93 -5.36 14.23
C ALA A 44 5.68 -5.71 12.75
N SER A 45 6.11 -6.89 12.31
CA SER A 45 5.84 -7.43 10.97
C SER A 45 4.34 -7.56 10.68
N GLU A 46 3.57 -8.08 11.65
CA GLU A 46 2.11 -8.15 11.51
C GLU A 46 1.45 -6.78 11.44
N ALA A 47 1.97 -5.76 12.14
CA ALA A 47 1.46 -4.40 12.04
C ALA A 47 1.72 -3.79 10.66
N LEU A 48 2.93 -3.98 10.12
CA LEU A 48 3.31 -3.54 8.78
C LEU A 48 2.46 -4.23 7.70
N ARG A 49 2.32 -5.57 7.80
CA ARG A 49 1.46 -6.36 6.90
C ARG A 49 0.01 -5.89 6.91
N ARG A 50 -0.52 -5.50 8.07
CA ARG A 50 -1.90 -5.00 8.19
C ARG A 50 -2.06 -3.66 7.48
N HIS A 51 -1.11 -2.74 7.68
CA HIS A 51 -1.08 -1.44 7.00
C HIS A 51 -1.07 -1.62 5.47
N ASP A 52 -0.19 -2.49 4.96
CA ASP A 52 -0.13 -2.77 3.52
C ASP A 52 -1.39 -3.48 3.03
N SER A 53 -1.92 -4.45 3.79
CA SER A 53 -3.15 -5.16 3.44
C SER A 53 -4.35 -4.22 3.34
N GLU A 54 -4.49 -3.25 4.23
CA GLU A 54 -5.57 -2.26 4.20
C GLU A 54 -5.44 -1.36 2.95
N TYR A 55 -4.24 -0.90 2.64
CA TYR A 55 -3.96 -0.13 1.43
C TYR A 55 -4.24 -0.93 0.15
N PHE A 56 -3.66 -2.13 0.02
CA PHE A 56 -3.78 -2.95 -1.19
C PHE A 56 -5.19 -3.51 -1.38
N SER A 57 -5.93 -3.80 -0.31
CA SER A 57 -7.33 -4.22 -0.44
C SER A 57 -8.18 -3.13 -1.10
N LYS A 58 -7.98 -1.87 -0.71
CA LYS A 58 -8.64 -0.72 -1.32
C LYS A 58 -8.15 -0.47 -2.75
N LEU A 59 -6.84 -0.53 -2.97
CA LEU A 59 -6.24 -0.32 -4.29
C LEU A 59 -6.70 -1.38 -5.30
N ILE A 60 -6.72 -2.66 -4.93
CA ILE A 60 -7.17 -3.73 -5.82
C ILE A 60 -8.67 -3.59 -6.10
N ALA A 61 -9.46 -3.09 -5.15
CA ALA A 61 -10.89 -2.86 -5.36
C ALA A 61 -11.17 -1.82 -6.46
N THR A 62 -10.25 -0.88 -6.74
CA THR A 62 -10.38 0.05 -7.88
C THR A 62 -10.27 -0.64 -9.24
N THR A 63 -10.01 -1.95 -9.28
CA THR A 63 -9.86 -2.71 -10.52
C THR A 63 -11.01 -3.70 -10.77
N ARG A 64 -11.96 -3.79 -9.84
CA ARG A 64 -13.09 -4.72 -9.92
C ARG A 64 -14.15 -4.18 -10.87
N ASN A 65 -14.65 -5.04 -11.75
CA ASN A 65 -15.71 -4.73 -12.71
C ASN A 65 -15.43 -3.49 -13.58
N THR A 66 -14.16 -3.14 -13.79
CA THR A 66 -13.73 -2.01 -14.61
C THR A 66 -12.50 -2.37 -15.44
N VAL A 67 -12.32 -1.66 -16.56
CA VAL A 67 -11.11 -1.72 -17.37
C VAL A 67 -10.07 -0.69 -16.93
N GLU A 68 -10.42 0.23 -16.03
CA GLU A 68 -9.51 1.25 -15.51
C GLU A 68 -8.35 0.61 -14.71
N ARG A 69 -7.11 0.84 -15.15
CA ARG A 69 -5.88 0.34 -14.49
C ARG A 69 -4.89 1.43 -14.10
N ARG A 70 -5.07 2.68 -14.54
CA ARG A 70 -4.17 3.81 -14.23
C ARG A 70 -4.09 4.02 -12.71
N ILE A 71 -5.23 3.98 -11.99
CA ILE A 71 -5.26 4.12 -10.52
C ILE A 71 -4.38 3.07 -9.83
N VAL A 72 -4.47 1.78 -10.23
CA VAL A 72 -3.70 0.73 -9.57
C VAL A 72 -2.21 0.88 -9.86
N PHE A 73 -1.80 1.26 -11.08
CA PHE A 73 -0.39 1.45 -11.40
C PHE A 73 0.21 2.67 -10.69
N HIS A 74 -0.52 3.79 -10.62
CA HIS A 74 -0.12 4.91 -9.77
C HIS A 74 0.06 4.48 -8.32
N GLY A 75 -0.91 3.75 -7.76
CA GLY A 75 -0.83 3.28 -6.37
C GLY A 75 0.32 2.29 -6.11
N LEU A 76 0.66 1.44 -7.08
CA LEU A 76 1.80 0.52 -6.99
C LEU A 76 3.13 1.27 -7.00
N LEU A 77 3.29 2.23 -7.92
CA LEU A 77 4.47 3.07 -8.01
C LEU A 77 4.64 3.93 -6.75
N GLU A 78 3.57 4.57 -6.30
CA GLU A 78 3.56 5.41 -5.10
C GLU A 78 3.91 4.61 -3.83
N HIS A 79 3.37 3.40 -3.70
CA HIS A 79 3.74 2.50 -2.61
C HIS A 79 5.22 2.11 -2.68
N PHE A 80 5.69 1.64 -3.84
CA PHE A 80 7.07 1.23 -4.03
C PHE A 80 8.06 2.37 -3.75
N ASP A 81 7.76 3.58 -4.22
CA ASP A 81 8.64 4.74 -4.01
C ASP A 81 8.80 5.08 -2.52
N ARG A 82 7.74 4.87 -1.72
CA ARG A 82 7.73 5.07 -0.26
C ARG A 82 8.43 3.97 0.55
N LEU A 83 8.75 2.82 -0.03
CA LEU A 83 9.43 1.74 0.69
C LEU A 83 10.89 2.10 1.03
N LEU A 84 11.35 1.61 2.19
CA LEU A 84 12.75 1.70 2.60
C LEU A 84 13.65 0.84 1.69
N PRO A 85 14.96 1.12 1.62
CA PRO A 85 15.89 0.33 0.81
C PRO A 85 15.85 -1.18 1.10
N ILE A 86 15.71 -1.55 2.37
CA ILE A 86 15.62 -2.96 2.78
C ILE A 86 14.31 -3.62 2.37
N GLU A 87 13.21 -2.87 2.33
CA GLU A 87 11.93 -3.38 1.82
C GLU A 87 11.98 -3.52 0.30
N LYS A 88 12.65 -2.60 -0.40
CA LYS A 88 12.84 -2.67 -1.87
C LYS A 88 13.69 -3.88 -2.30
N SER A 89 14.53 -4.43 -1.43
CA SER A 89 15.44 -5.51 -1.81
C SER A 89 14.76 -6.84 -2.14
N ILE A 90 13.48 -7.01 -1.77
CA ILE A 90 12.70 -8.21 -2.13
C ILE A 90 12.08 -8.12 -3.54
N TYR A 91 12.10 -6.94 -4.15
CA TYR A 91 11.53 -6.71 -5.48
C TYR A 91 12.60 -6.91 -6.56
N PRO A 92 12.20 -7.32 -7.78
CA PRO A 92 13.09 -7.30 -8.94
C PRO A 92 13.70 -5.90 -9.17
N LEU A 93 14.95 -5.84 -9.63
CA LEU A 93 15.67 -4.58 -9.89
C LEU A 93 14.91 -3.63 -10.84
N ASN A 94 14.17 -4.19 -11.79
CA ASN A 94 13.37 -3.47 -12.78
C ASN A 94 11.89 -3.32 -12.39
N TYR A 95 11.50 -3.63 -11.14
CA TYR A 95 10.10 -3.60 -10.73
C TYR A 95 9.42 -2.27 -11.04
N ARG A 96 10.02 -1.15 -10.61
CA ARG A 96 9.48 0.19 -10.82
C ARG A 96 9.32 0.52 -12.30
N SER A 97 10.32 0.21 -13.14
CA SER A 97 10.26 0.52 -14.57
C SER A 97 9.21 -0.32 -15.29
N VAL A 98 9.01 -1.58 -14.88
CA VAL A 98 7.92 -2.42 -15.41
C VAL A 98 6.55 -1.85 -15.05
N GLN A 99 6.33 -1.45 -13.80
CA GLN A 99 5.04 -0.84 -13.40
C GLN A 99 4.78 0.48 -14.13
N TYR A 100 5.82 1.28 -14.34
CA TYR A 100 5.72 2.53 -15.09
C TYR A 100 5.40 2.30 -16.57
N ALA A 101 6.01 1.30 -17.22
CA ALA A 101 5.69 0.94 -18.60
C ALA A 101 4.23 0.50 -18.77
N HIS A 102 3.66 -0.22 -17.78
CA HIS A 102 2.24 -0.56 -17.78
C HIS A 102 1.35 0.69 -17.62
N LEU A 103 1.72 1.64 -16.75
CA LEU A 103 1.01 2.91 -16.64
C LEU A 103 1.02 3.67 -17.96
N GLU A 104 2.19 3.83 -18.60
CA GLU A 104 2.30 4.53 -19.89
C GLU A 104 1.43 3.88 -20.98
N GLN A 105 1.33 2.55 -20.99
CA GLN A 105 0.47 1.83 -21.92
C GLN A 105 -1.02 2.18 -21.70
N GLU A 106 -1.47 2.24 -20.45
CA GLU A 106 -2.85 2.59 -20.12
C GLU A 106 -3.15 4.07 -20.41
N GLU A 107 -2.21 4.97 -20.11
CA GLU A 107 -2.35 6.40 -20.43
C GLU A 107 -2.35 6.66 -21.94
N ALA A 108 -1.64 5.85 -22.74
CA ALA A 108 -1.70 5.94 -24.19
C ALA A 108 -3.08 5.55 -24.76
N LEU A 109 -3.84 4.71 -24.05
CA LEU A 109 -5.17 4.26 -24.46
C LEU A 109 -6.29 5.17 -23.98
N TYR A 110 -6.20 5.65 -22.72
CA TYR A 110 -7.29 6.34 -22.03
C TYR A 110 -6.98 7.79 -21.68
N GLY A 111 -5.78 8.28 -22.01
CA GLY A 111 -5.30 9.59 -21.61
C GLY A 111 -4.62 9.56 -20.24
N LYS A 112 -3.88 10.63 -19.93
CA LYS A 112 -3.16 10.76 -18.65
C LYS A 112 -4.12 10.93 -17.50
N LEU A 113 -3.81 10.30 -16.37
CA LEU A 113 -4.55 10.47 -15.12
C LEU A 113 -3.76 11.41 -14.20
N ILE A 114 -4.23 12.64 -14.03
CA ILE A 114 -3.51 13.67 -13.27
C ILE A 114 -4.18 13.86 -11.91
N MET A 115 -3.51 13.41 -10.86
CA MET A 115 -4.04 13.50 -9.51
C MET A 115 -3.28 14.55 -8.71
N GLU A 116 -4.00 15.52 -8.14
CA GLU A 116 -3.40 16.53 -7.25
C GLU A 116 -2.97 15.93 -5.90
N GLN A 117 -3.62 14.83 -5.50
CA GLN A 117 -3.37 14.15 -4.24
C GLN A 117 -2.86 12.73 -4.49
N PRO A 118 -1.99 12.21 -3.59
CA PRO A 118 -1.54 10.83 -3.66
C PRO A 118 -2.71 9.84 -3.53
N ILE A 119 -2.61 8.70 -4.21
CA ILE A 119 -3.58 7.60 -4.14
C ILE A 119 -3.80 7.16 -2.69
N SER A 120 -2.75 7.14 -1.86
CA SER A 120 -2.94 6.80 -0.44
C SER A 120 -3.84 7.77 0.32
N ALA A 121 -3.78 9.08 0.01
CA ALA A 121 -4.66 10.06 0.65
C ALA A 121 -6.09 9.93 0.13
N LEU A 122 -6.25 9.75 -1.18
CA LEU A 122 -7.55 9.53 -1.80
C LEU A 122 -8.26 8.29 -1.23
N LEU A 123 -7.55 7.16 -1.08
CA LEU A 123 -8.10 5.93 -0.51
C LEU A 123 -8.36 5.99 1.01
N GLN A 124 -7.88 7.02 1.71
CA GLN A 124 -8.24 7.25 3.12
C GLN A 124 -9.59 7.94 3.25
N VAL A 125 -9.92 8.84 2.32
CA VAL A 125 -11.12 9.69 2.39
C VAL A 125 -12.27 9.12 1.55
N HIS A 126 -11.95 8.46 0.44
CA HIS A 126 -12.92 7.99 -0.54
C HIS A 126 -12.93 6.46 -0.68
N THR A 127 -14.07 5.93 -1.11
CA THR A 127 -14.17 4.51 -1.47
C THR A 127 -13.57 4.26 -2.86
N PRO A 128 -13.12 3.04 -3.16
CA PRO A 128 -12.65 2.66 -4.49
C PRO A 128 -13.67 2.96 -5.59
N GLU A 129 -14.96 2.72 -5.33
CA GLU A 129 -16.06 2.98 -6.27
C GLU A 129 -16.20 4.47 -6.56
N TRP A 130 -16.11 5.30 -5.52
CA TRP A 130 -16.19 6.75 -5.67
C TRP A 130 -15.06 7.28 -6.56
N LEU A 131 -13.83 6.78 -6.42
CA LEU A 131 -12.71 7.18 -7.26
C LEU A 131 -12.93 6.85 -8.74
N LEU A 132 -13.55 5.69 -9.01
CA LEU A 132 -13.89 5.28 -10.38
C LEU A 132 -14.99 6.14 -10.99
N GLU A 133 -16.00 6.51 -10.22
CA GLU A 133 -17.10 7.37 -10.68
C GLU A 133 -16.67 8.83 -10.92
N ASN A 134 -15.57 9.27 -10.30
CA ASN A 134 -15.07 10.65 -10.36
C ASN A 134 -13.77 10.79 -11.16
N LEU A 135 -13.42 9.83 -12.02
CA LEU A 135 -12.21 9.88 -12.85
C LEU A 135 -12.05 11.18 -13.64
N SER A 136 -13.14 11.69 -14.20
CA SER A 136 -13.15 12.93 -15.00
C SER A 136 -12.72 14.17 -14.21
N SER A 137 -12.83 14.15 -12.88
CA SER A 137 -12.35 15.24 -12.02
C SER A 137 -10.81 15.26 -11.89
N PHE A 138 -10.14 14.16 -12.27
CA PHE A 138 -8.68 14.01 -12.29
C PHE A 138 -8.09 14.11 -13.71
N GLU A 139 -8.94 14.27 -14.73
CA GLU A 139 -8.52 14.37 -16.13
C GLU A 139 -8.49 15.85 -16.56
N PHE A 140 -7.61 16.65 -15.98
CA PHE A 140 -7.35 18.01 -16.47
C PHE A 140 -5.89 18.21 -16.85
N SER A 141 -5.60 17.92 -18.11
CA SER A 141 -4.61 18.64 -18.92
C SER A 141 -5.02 18.52 -20.38
N ILE A 142 -5.89 19.42 -20.82
CA ILE A 142 -5.97 19.77 -22.24
C ILE A 142 -4.82 20.75 -22.46
N ASP A 143 -3.70 20.26 -22.98
CA ASP A 143 -2.73 21.08 -23.71
C ASP A 143 -2.71 20.60 -25.16
#